data_AF-A0A7C5JV48-F1
#
_entry.id   AF-A0A7C5JV48-F1
#
_cell.length_a   1.000
_cell.length_b   1.000
_cell.length_c   1.000
_cell.angle_alpha   90.00
_cell.angle_beta   90.00
_cell.angle_gamma   90.00
#
_symmetry.space_group_name_H-M   'P 1'
#
loop_
_entity.id
_entity.type
_entity.pdbx_description
1 polymer ?
#
loop_
_entity_poly.entity_id
_entity_poly.type
_entity_poly.pdbx_seq_one_letter_code
_entity_poly.pdbx_strand_id
1 'polypeptide(L)'
;MDGFALAQQVRSNPETRDIPIIFISATFITQEDKEFALSLGAVRFLEKPIEASELLLTVAEVLTGESPEQPEPLPESTFQRGYTARLLDKLRHKENQIRRAQRLVETVPAEQRPAFEALLAQTKVQRDQIEDELRLLNSRMAGDEQPSE
;
A
#
# COMPACT_ATOMS: atom_id res chain seq x y z
N MET A 1 -4.10 3.31 6.96
CA MET A 1 -2.63 3.42 6.87
C MET A 1 -2.06 2.14 6.27
N ASP A 2 -1.52 2.25 5.06
CA ASP A 2 -0.83 1.18 4.36
C ASP A 2 0.70 1.40 4.29
N GLY A 3 1.40 0.55 3.53
CA GLY A 3 2.86 0.57 3.45
C GLY A 3 3.44 1.83 2.79
N PHE A 4 2.73 2.47 1.86
CA PHE A 4 3.21 3.67 1.19
C PHE A 4 3.12 4.88 2.12
N ALA A 5 1.97 5.06 2.79
CA ALA A 5 1.79 6.10 3.80
C ALA A 5 2.78 5.97 4.96
N LEU A 6 3.02 4.74 5.43
CA LEU A 6 4.03 4.47 6.46
C LEU A 6 5.44 4.84 5.99
N ALA A 7 5.82 4.47 4.77
CA ALA A 7 7.14 4.80 4.24
C ALA A 7 7.35 6.32 4.16
N GLN A 8 6.37 7.06 3.65
CA GLN A 8 6.43 8.53 3.64
C GLN A 8 6.59 9.09 5.06
N GLN A 9 5.84 8.60 6.03
CA GLN A 9 5.94 9.07 7.42
C GLN A 9 7.32 8.78 8.04
N VAL A 10 7.87 7.58 7.80
CA VAL A 10 9.21 7.20 8.27
C VAL A 10 10.28 8.09 7.65
N ARG A 11 10.18 8.39 6.35
CA ARG A 11 11.15 9.24 5.62
C ARG A 11 11.05 10.71 5.99
N SER A 12 9.85 11.22 6.27
CA SER A 12 9.66 12.63 6.65
C SER A 12 10.20 12.96 8.05
N ASN A 13 10.37 11.96 8.92
CA ASN A 13 10.88 12.18 10.28
C ASN A 13 12.43 12.09 10.34
N PRO A 14 13.15 13.14 10.76
CA PRO A 14 14.61 13.13 10.94
C PRO A 14 15.19 11.96 11.73
N GLU A 15 14.48 11.46 12.74
CA GLU A 15 15.00 10.40 13.61
C GLU A 15 14.88 9.00 12.99
N THR A 16 13.97 8.84 12.02
CA THR A 16 13.68 7.54 11.40
C THR A 16 14.00 7.51 9.91
N ARG A 17 14.38 8.66 9.32
CA ARG A 17 14.56 8.78 7.87
C ARG A 17 15.68 7.93 7.31
N ASP A 18 16.60 7.43 8.13
CA ASP A 18 17.73 6.62 7.70
C ASP A 18 17.42 5.11 7.73
N ILE A 19 16.29 4.72 8.32
CA ILE A 19 15.92 3.31 8.48
C ILE A 19 15.65 2.68 7.09
N PRO A 20 16.35 1.60 6.70
CA PRO A 20 16.08 0.91 5.44
C PRO A 20 14.66 0.34 5.38
N ILE A 21 13.96 0.58 4.27
CA ILE A 21 12.60 0.07 4.04
C ILE A 21 12.63 -0.99 2.95
N ILE A 22 12.09 -2.17 3.25
CA ILE A 22 11.84 -3.24 2.27
C ILE A 22 10.33 -3.37 2.11
N PHE A 23 9.83 -3.14 0.90
CA PHE A 23 8.42 -3.36 0.60
C PHE A 23 8.16 -4.84 0.31
N ILE A 24 7.07 -5.38 0.87
CA ILE A 24 6.63 -6.75 0.58
C ILE A 24 5.14 -6.70 0.24
N SER A 25 4.79 -7.01 -1.01
CA SER A 25 3.39 -6.96 -1.49
C SER A 25 2.91 -8.31 -2.01
N ALA A 26 1.63 -8.62 -1.78
CA ALA A 26 0.95 -9.81 -2.33
C ALA A 26 0.08 -9.53 -3.55
N THR A 27 -0.11 -8.26 -3.92
CA THR A 27 -1.19 -7.87 -4.83
C THR A 27 -0.67 -6.81 -5.81
N PHE A 28 -0.97 -7.01 -7.09
CA PHE A 28 -0.79 -6.05 -8.20
C PHE A 28 0.54 -5.32 -8.17
N ILE A 29 1.60 -6.04 -8.45
CA ILE A 29 2.92 -5.42 -8.60
C ILE A 29 3.01 -4.95 -10.04
N THR A 30 2.50 -3.74 -10.27
CA THR A 30 2.79 -3.05 -11.52
C THR A 30 4.20 -2.48 -11.46
N GLN A 31 4.75 -2.18 -12.62
CA GLN A 31 6.06 -1.54 -12.70
C GLN A 31 6.03 -0.17 -12.01
N GLU A 32 4.92 0.55 -12.13
CA GLU A 32 4.70 1.83 -11.48
C GLU A 32 4.69 1.70 -9.94
N ASP A 33 4.11 0.64 -9.38
CA ASP A 33 4.12 0.41 -7.92
C ASP A 33 5.51 0.17 -7.36
N LYS A 34 6.33 -0.60 -8.09
CA LYS A 34 7.76 -0.76 -7.77
C LYS A 34 8.49 0.57 -7.83
N GLU A 35 8.30 1.34 -8.91
CA GLU A 35 8.95 2.64 -9.09
C GLU A 35 8.58 3.64 -8.00
N PHE A 36 7.32 3.65 -7.55
CA PHE A 36 6.89 4.54 -6.47
C PHE A 36 7.35 4.09 -5.09
N ALA A 37 7.42 2.78 -4.83
CA ALA A 37 8.05 2.29 -3.61
C ALA A 37 9.53 2.71 -3.57
N LEU A 38 10.25 2.57 -4.69
CA LEU A 38 11.64 3.00 -4.81
C LEU A 38 11.80 4.52 -4.67
N SER A 39 10.90 5.31 -5.22
CA SER A 39 10.94 6.77 -5.07
C SER A 39 10.65 7.25 -3.64
N LEU A 40 9.99 6.43 -2.83
CA LEU A 40 9.86 6.61 -1.36
C LEU A 40 11.11 6.16 -0.58
N GLY A 41 12.20 5.85 -1.28
CA GLY A 41 13.43 5.37 -0.68
C GLY A 41 13.37 3.90 -0.24
N ALA A 42 12.48 3.08 -0.78
CA ALA A 42 12.57 1.64 -0.55
C ALA A 42 13.91 1.12 -1.10
N VAL A 43 14.63 0.35 -0.28
CA VAL A 43 15.90 -0.26 -0.68
C VAL A 43 15.65 -1.49 -1.55
N ARG A 44 14.56 -2.21 -1.28
CA ARG A 44 14.13 -3.40 -2.00
C ARG A 44 12.61 -3.49 -2.05
N PHE A 45 12.12 -4.17 -3.08
CA PHE A 45 10.72 -4.54 -3.24
C PHE A 45 10.64 -6.04 -3.51
N LEU A 46 9.88 -6.77 -2.70
CA LEU A 46 9.70 -8.21 -2.79
C LEU A 46 8.23 -8.56 -3.08
N GLU A 47 8.02 -9.49 -4.00
CA GLU A 47 6.71 -9.98 -4.44
C GLU A 47 6.33 -11.29 -3.75
N LYS A 48 5.20 -11.35 -3.05
CA LYS A 48 4.72 -12.62 -2.48
C LYS A 48 4.17 -13.53 -3.60
N PRO A 49 4.34 -14.86 -3.48
CA PRO A 49 5.00 -15.56 -2.38
C PRO A 49 6.53 -15.43 -2.45
N ILE A 50 7.16 -15.17 -1.30
CA ILE A 50 8.62 -15.14 -1.13
C ILE A 50 9.03 -16.32 -0.27
N GLU A 51 10.10 -16.98 -0.68
CA GLU A 51 10.75 -18.01 0.12
C GLU A 51 11.46 -17.40 1.32
N ALA A 52 11.39 -18.06 2.48
CA ALA A 52 12.01 -17.54 3.70
C ALA A 52 13.52 -17.29 3.53
N SER A 53 14.21 -18.12 2.75
CA SER A 53 15.63 -17.96 2.43
C SER A 53 15.92 -16.69 1.63
N GLU A 54 15.06 -16.34 0.67
CA GLU A 54 15.20 -15.12 -0.14
C GLU A 54 14.98 -13.87 0.71
N LEU A 55 13.97 -13.89 1.59
CA LEU A 55 13.74 -12.80 2.54
C LEU A 55 14.93 -12.58 3.47
N LEU A 56 15.45 -13.66 4.07
CA LEU A 56 16.60 -13.58 4.98
C LEU A 56 17.86 -13.08 4.27
N LEU A 57 18.10 -13.53 3.05
CA LEU A 57 19.21 -13.04 2.22
C LEU A 57 19.06 -11.54 1.95
N THR A 58 17.88 -11.10 1.53
CA THR A 58 17.59 -9.68 1.27
C THR A 58 17.82 -8.82 2.51
N VAL A 59 17.38 -9.29 3.68
CA VAL A 59 17.61 -8.59 4.96
C VAL A 59 19.09 -8.52 5.28
N ALA A 60 19.83 -9.63 5.12
CA ALA A 60 21.27 -9.65 5.34
C ALA A 60 21.99 -8.65 4.42
N GLU A 61 21.67 -8.65 3.12
CA GLU A 61 22.23 -7.70 2.14
C GLU A 61 21.97 -6.25 2.54
N VAL A 62 20.75 -5.91 2.98
CA VAL A 62 20.40 -4.55 3.40
C VAL A 62 21.12 -4.13 4.69
N LEU A 63 21.39 -5.06 5.61
CA LEU A 63 22.12 -4.78 6.85
C LEU A 63 23.63 -4.71 6.66
N THR A 64 24.19 -5.45 5.69
CA THR A 64 25.64 -5.49 5.42
C THR A 64 26.08 -4.54 4.31
N GLY A 65 25.16 -4.07 3.48
CA GLY A 65 25.44 -3.11 2.42
C GLY A 65 25.88 -1.76 2.99
N GLU A 66 26.73 -1.03 2.25
CA GLU A 66 27.01 0.36 2.54
C GLU A 66 25.70 1.15 2.52
N SER A 67 25.51 2.07 3.48
CA SER A 67 24.30 2.88 3.60
C SER A 67 23.89 3.39 2.22
N PRO A 68 22.77 2.90 1.64
CA PRO A 68 22.36 3.36 0.32
C PRO A 68 22.18 4.87 0.40
N GLU A 69 22.65 5.63 -0.59
CA GLU A 69 22.29 7.05 -0.70
C GLU A 69 20.76 7.11 -0.74
N GLN A 70 20.17 7.48 0.39
CA GLN A 70 18.72 7.46 0.51
C GLN A 70 18.20 8.73 -0.17
N PRO A 71 17.31 8.60 -1.17
CA PRO A 71 16.79 9.76 -1.87
C PRO A 71 16.07 10.68 -0.89
N GLU A 72 16.11 11.98 -1.15
CA GLU A 72 15.37 12.95 -0.36
C GLU A 72 13.87 12.56 -0.31
N PRO A 73 13.19 12.79 0.83
CA PRO A 73 11.77 12.49 0.94
C PRO A 73 10.98 13.16 -0.19
N LEU A 74 10.06 12.41 -0.81
CA LEU A 74 9.24 12.97 -1.88
C LEU A 74 8.46 14.18 -1.36
N PRO A 75 8.38 15.27 -2.16
CA PRO A 75 7.50 16.38 -1.84
C PRO A 75 6.06 15.89 -1.66
N GLU A 76 5.38 16.41 -0.64
CA GLU A 76 4.05 15.96 -0.21
C GLU A 76 3.04 15.91 -1.37
N SER A 77 3.03 16.92 -2.25
CA SER A 77 2.12 16.97 -3.41
C SER A 77 2.38 15.85 -4.43
N THR A 78 3.64 15.45 -4.62
CA THR A 78 4.00 14.36 -5.54
C THR A 78 3.66 13.02 -4.92
N PHE A 79 3.92 12.86 -3.62
CA PHE A 79 3.50 11.69 -2.86
C PHE A 79 1.98 11.50 -2.94
N GLN A 80 1.19 12.53 -2.62
CA GLN A 80 -0.26 12.46 -2.61
C GLN A 80 -0.84 12.04 -3.96
N ARG A 81 -0.37 12.62 -5.08
CA ARG A 81 -0.82 12.21 -6.43
C ARG A 81 -0.55 10.73 -6.70
N GLY A 82 0.68 10.29 -6.44
CA GLY A 82 1.07 8.89 -6.64
C GLY A 82 0.32 7.94 -5.71
N TYR A 83 0.07 8.36 -4.48
CA TYR A 83 -0.63 7.57 -3.48
C TYR A 83 -2.12 7.41 -3.81
N THR A 84 -2.78 8.49 -4.21
CA THR A 84 -4.19 8.46 -4.64
C THR A 84 -4.42 7.51 -5.81
N ALA A 85 -3.55 7.50 -6.82
CA ALA A 85 -3.66 6.56 -7.95
C ALA A 85 -3.66 5.10 -7.47
N ARG A 86 -2.80 4.77 -6.52
CA ARG A 86 -2.66 3.42 -5.95
C ARG A 86 -3.83 3.02 -5.07
N LEU A 87 -4.37 3.96 -4.29
CA LEU A 87 -5.60 3.74 -3.54
C LEU A 87 -6.78 3.45 -4.47
N LEU A 88 -6.90 4.16 -5.60
CA LEU A 88 -7.94 3.90 -6.60
C LEU A 88 -7.79 2.51 -7.24
N ASP A 89 -6.57 2.11 -7.60
CA ASP A 89 -6.32 0.78 -8.14
C ASP A 89 -6.62 -0.33 -7.11
N LYS A 90 -6.22 -0.12 -5.85
CA LYS A 90 -6.53 -1.01 -4.73
C LYS A 90 -8.04 -1.09 -4.47
N LEU A 91 -8.76 0.03 -4.57
CA LEU A 91 -10.22 0.08 -4.43
C LEU A 91 -10.91 -0.75 -5.52
N ARG A 92 -10.56 -0.51 -6.79
CA ARG A 92 -11.07 -1.29 -7.94
C ARG A 92 -10.84 -2.78 -7.75
N HIS A 93 -9.68 -3.16 -7.20
CA HIS A 93 -9.40 -4.57 -6.92
C HIS A 93 -10.29 -5.14 -5.81
N LYS A 94 -10.50 -4.39 -4.72
CA LYS A 94 -11.40 -4.81 -3.62
C LYS A 94 -12.84 -4.95 -4.09
N GLU A 95 -13.33 -4.05 -4.95
CA GLU A 95 -14.64 -4.19 -5.58
C GLU A 95 -14.76 -5.49 -6.40
N ASN A 96 -13.72 -5.85 -7.14
CA ASN A 96 -13.69 -7.11 -7.89
C ASN A 96 -13.64 -8.34 -6.96
N GLN A 97 -12.89 -8.28 -5.85
CA GLN A 97 -12.87 -9.33 -4.83
C GLN A 97 -14.27 -9.51 -4.20
N ILE A 98 -14.95 -8.41 -3.85
CA ILE A 98 -16.32 -8.40 -3.32
C ILE A 98 -17.27 -9.05 -4.31
N ARG A 99 -17.24 -8.64 -5.58
CA ARG A 99 -18.11 -9.20 -6.64
C ARG A 99 -17.92 -10.70 -6.81
N ARG A 100 -16.67 -11.18 -6.75
CA ARG A 100 -16.35 -12.61 -6.81
C ARG A 100 -16.84 -13.35 -5.57
N ALA A 101 -16.60 -12.82 -4.38
CA ALA A 101 -17.04 -13.42 -3.12
C ALA A 101 -18.57 -13.49 -3.02
N GLN A 102 -19.30 -12.47 -3.47
CA GLN A 102 -20.77 -12.48 -3.53
C GLN A 102 -21.30 -13.63 -4.38
N ARG A 103 -20.75 -13.82 -5.60
CA ARG A 103 -21.13 -14.94 -6.47
C ARG A 103 -20.85 -16.29 -5.82
N LEU A 104 -19.77 -16.41 -5.05
CA LEU A 104 -19.46 -17.64 -4.32
C LEU A 104 -20.48 -17.90 -3.22
N VAL A 105 -20.83 -16.90 -2.40
CA VAL A 105 -21.85 -17.04 -1.36
C VAL A 105 -23.19 -17.55 -1.92
N GLU A 106 -23.56 -17.11 -3.12
CA GLU A 106 -24.78 -17.53 -3.81
C GLU A 106 -24.72 -18.97 -4.37
N THR A 107 -23.53 -19.46 -4.72
CA THR A 107 -23.36 -20.74 -5.44
C THR A 107 -22.84 -21.89 -4.58
N VAL A 108 -22.21 -21.60 -3.43
CA VAL A 108 -21.63 -22.63 -2.54
C VAL A 108 -22.70 -23.31 -1.66
N PRO A 109 -22.46 -24.58 -1.24
CA PRO A 109 -23.30 -25.27 -0.28
C PRO A 109 -23.44 -24.49 1.05
N ALA A 110 -24.58 -24.64 1.72
CA ALA A 110 -24.90 -23.91 2.95
C ALA A 110 -23.85 -24.08 4.06
N GLU A 111 -23.20 -25.25 4.14
CA GLU A 111 -22.15 -25.56 5.10
C GLU A 111 -20.89 -24.69 4.94
N GLN A 112 -20.58 -24.27 3.71
CA GLN A 112 -19.39 -23.47 3.40
C GLN A 112 -19.69 -21.96 3.36
N ARG A 113 -20.97 -21.59 3.27
CA ARG A 113 -21.43 -20.20 3.15
C ARG A 113 -20.88 -19.26 4.25
N PRO A 114 -20.84 -19.63 5.54
CA PRO A 114 -20.36 -18.73 6.59
C PRO A 114 -18.91 -18.26 6.38
N ALA A 115 -18.03 -19.11 5.84
CA ALA A 115 -16.65 -18.75 5.58
C ALA A 115 -16.53 -17.68 4.47
N PHE A 116 -17.33 -17.81 3.40
CA PHE A 116 -17.36 -16.84 2.31
C PHE A 116 -18.09 -15.54 2.70
N GLU A 117 -19.11 -15.61 3.54
CA GLU A 117 -19.77 -14.43 4.12
C GLU A 117 -18.82 -13.62 5.00
N ALA A 118 -18.03 -14.29 5.84
CA ALA A 118 -16.99 -13.65 6.65
C ALA A 118 -15.93 -12.97 5.76
N LEU A 119 -15.44 -13.65 4.73
CA LEU A 119 -14.50 -13.08 3.77
C LEU A 119 -15.10 -11.86 3.04
N LEU A 120 -16.35 -11.95 2.61
CA LEU A 120 -17.07 -10.85 1.97
C LEU A 120 -17.22 -9.65 2.91
N ALA A 121 -17.62 -9.87 4.16
CA ALA A 121 -17.75 -8.83 5.17
C ALA A 121 -16.39 -8.14 5.43
N GLN A 122 -15.32 -8.91 5.62
CA GLN A 122 -13.98 -8.38 5.80
C GLN A 122 -13.52 -7.55 4.60
N THR A 123 -13.78 -8.03 3.38
CA THR A 123 -13.38 -7.33 2.16
C THR A 123 -14.15 -6.01 1.98
N LYS A 124 -15.44 -5.97 2.36
CA LYS A 124 -16.23 -4.72 2.39
C LYS A 124 -15.66 -3.71 3.37
N VAL A 125 -15.32 -4.13 4.59
CA VAL A 125 -14.69 -3.24 5.59
C VAL A 125 -13.37 -2.67 5.04
N GLN A 126 -12.53 -3.49 4.41
CA GLN A 126 -11.28 -3.02 3.81
C GLN A 126 -11.49 -2.03 2.66
N ARG A 127 -12.53 -2.22 1.85
CA ARG A 127 -12.92 -1.26 0.80
C ARG A 127 -13.34 0.07 1.42
N ASP A 128 -14.20 0.04 2.44
CA ASP A 128 -14.72 1.25 3.10
C ASP A 128 -13.58 2.08 3.71
N GLN A 129 -12.59 1.41 4.32
CA GLN A 129 -11.38 2.07 4.80
C GLN A 129 -10.61 2.82 3.70
N ILE A 130 -10.52 2.24 2.50
CA ILE A 130 -9.84 2.89 1.35
C ILE A 130 -10.66 4.09 0.86
N GLU A 131 -11.99 3.97 0.80
CA GLU A 131 -12.86 5.08 0.41
C GLU A 131 -12.76 6.26 1.39
N ASP A 132 -12.76 5.98 2.70
CA ASP A 132 -12.60 7.00 3.73
C ASP A 132 -11.23 7.68 3.65
N GLU A 133 -10.16 6.91 3.39
CA GLU A 133 -8.80 7.44 3.18
C GLU A 133 -8.74 8.35 1.95
N LEU A 134 -9.36 7.97 0.83
CA LEU A 134 -9.50 8.80 -0.37
C LEU A 134 -10.29 10.09 -0.10
N ARG A 135 -11.39 10.02 0.66
CA ARG A 135 -12.18 11.22 1.03
C ARG A 135 -11.36 12.18 1.87
N LEU A 136 -10.60 11.68 2.84
CA LEU A 136 -9.71 12.50 3.67
C LEU A 136 -8.63 13.18 2.84
N LEU A 137 -7.98 12.46 1.92
CA LEU A 137 -6.99 13.04 1.02
C LEU A 137 -7.58 14.16 0.15
N ASN A 138 -8.74 13.93 -0.47
CA ASN A 138 -9.41 14.95 -1.26
C ASN A 138 -9.78 16.19 -0.44
N SER A 139 -10.22 16.01 0.81
CA SER A 139 -10.53 17.12 1.71
C SER A 139 -9.31 17.98 2.05
N ARG A 140 -8.12 17.36 2.18
CA ARG A 140 -6.86 18.08 2.42
C ARG A 140 -6.43 18.88 1.20
N MET A 141 -6.53 18.30 0.00
CA MET A 141 -6.22 19.02 -1.24
C MET A 141 -7.15 20.21 -1.47
N ALA A 142 -8.45 20.06 -1.16
CA ALA A 142 -9.42 21.16 -1.29
C ALA A 142 -9.20 22.28 -0.25
N GLY A 143 -8.56 21.98 0.89
CA GLY A 143 -8.21 22.97 1.91
C GLY A 143 -6.94 23.78 1.58
N ASP A 144 -5.97 23.17 0.89
CA ASP A 144 -4.73 23.83 0.47
C ASP A 144 -4.89 24.78 -0.74
N GLU A 145 -6.05 24.77 -1.43
CA GLU A 145 -6.36 25.66 -2.55
C GLU A 145 -6.99 27.01 -2.16
N GLN A 146 -7.18 27.32 -0.87
CA GLN A 146 -7.57 28.68 -0.46
C GLN A 146 -6.32 29.58 -0.36
N PRO A 147 -6.15 30.60 -1.23
CA PRO A 147 -5.08 31.57 -1.06
C PRO A 147 -5.38 32.40 0.18
N SER A 148 -4.38 32.54 1.04
CA SER A 148 -4.33 33.60 2.04
C SER A 148 -4.51 34.95 1.34
N GLU A 149 -5.68 35.58 1.50
CA GLU A 149 -5.87 37.01 1.19
C GLU A 149 -5.05 37.91 2.12
#